data_AF-A0A966M5N5-F1
#
_entry.id   AF-A0A966M5N5-F1
#
_cell.length_a   1.000
_cell.length_b   1.000
_cell.length_c   1.000
_cell.angle_alpha   90.00
_cell.angle_beta   90.00
_cell.angle_gamma   90.00
#
_symmetry.space_group_name_H-M   'P 1'
#
loop_
_entity.id
_entity.type
_entity.pdbx_description
1 polymer ?
#
loop_
_entity_poly.entity_id
_entity_poly.type
_entity_poly.pdbx_seq_one_letter_code
_entity_poly.pdbx_strand_id
1 'polypeptide(L)' 'MLGEFTIVIAPFDPSEHVISDQEVVETVARYEAAGITRKEAISLTAKELRISKRKVFDIMVEQK' A
#
# COMPACT_ATOMS: atom_id res chain seq x y z
N MET A 1 3.89 -26.00 -34.44
CA MET A 1 4.91 -24.96 -34.29
C MET A 1 4.68 -24.31 -32.92
N LEU A 2 5.54 -24.55 -31.94
CA LEU A 2 5.49 -23.84 -30.67
C LEU A 2 6.35 -22.58 -30.82
N GLY A 3 5.71 -21.41 -30.74
CA GLY A 3 6.41 -20.12 -30.76
C GLY A 3 7.07 -19.88 -29.41
N GLU A 4 8.34 -19.49 -29.44
CA GLU A 4 9.04 -18.98 -28.27
C GLU A 4 8.45 -17.60 -27.92
N PHE A 5 8.10 -17.40 -26.65
CA PHE A 5 7.71 -16.08 -26.15
C PHE A 5 8.74 -15.61 -25.14
N THR A 6 9.40 -14.51 -25.45
CA THR A 6 10.37 -13.86 -24.56
C THR A 6 9.64 -12.94 -23.60
N ILE A 7 9.71 -13.25 -22.31
CA ILE A 7 9.20 -12.37 -21.26
C ILE A 7 10.34 -11.43 -20.86
N VAL A 8 10.16 -10.13 -21.07
CA VAL A 8 11.07 -9.10 -20.58
C VAL A 8 10.58 -8.65 -19.20
N ILE A 9 11.32 -8.98 -18.16
CA ILE A 9 11.08 -8.47 -16.80
C ILE A 9 12.01 -7.28 -16.61
N ALA A 10 11.44 -6.08 -16.48
CA ALA A 10 12.20 -4.87 -16.17
C ALA A 10 12.92 -5.02 -14.81
N PRO A 11 14.07 -4.35 -14.61
CA PRO A 11 14.78 -4.42 -13.34
C PRO A 11 13.90 -3.91 -12.20
N PHE A 12 13.75 -4.74 -11.16
CA PHE A 12 13.14 -4.36 -9.89
C PHE A 12 14.04 -3.31 -9.23
N ASP A 13 13.58 -2.06 -9.15
CA ASP A 13 14.28 -1.00 -8.44
C ASP A 13 13.85 -1.01 -6.96
N PRO A 14 14.72 -1.43 -6.02
CA PRO A 14 14.39 -1.41 -4.59
C PRO A 14 14.24 0.00 -4.01
N SER A 15 14.63 1.05 -4.75
CA SER A 15 14.41 2.44 -4.36
C SER A 15 13.02 2.95 -4.73
N GLU A 16 12.33 2.27 -5.65
CA GLU A 16 10.92 2.47 -5.96
C GLU A 16 10.06 1.56 -5.08
N HIS A 17 10.07 1.80 -3.76
CA HIS A 17 8.97 1.33 -2.91
C HIS A 17 7.71 2.14 -3.27
N VAL A 18 7.09 1.81 -4.41
CA VAL A 18 5.81 2.38 -4.83
C VAL A 18 4.73 1.71 -4.02
N ILE A 19 4.48 2.27 -2.84
CA ILE A 19 3.35 1.87 -2.02
C ILE A 19 2.09 2.29 -2.75
N SER A 20 1.31 1.29 -3.16
CA SER A 20 0.05 1.52 -3.83
C SER A 20 -1.00 2.02 -2.85
N ASP A 21 -1.94 2.84 -3.33
CA ASP A 21 -3.05 3.32 -2.49
C ASP A 21 -3.91 2.15 -1.99
N GLN A 22 -4.00 1.07 -2.77
CA GLN A 22 -4.68 -0.17 -2.37
C GLN A 22 -3.98 -0.84 -1.17
N GLU A 23 -2.66 -0.94 -1.19
CA GLU A 23 -1.88 -1.50 -0.07
C GLU A 23 -2.09 -0.70 1.23
N VAL A 24 -2.16 0.63 1.11
CA VAL A 24 -2.48 1.51 2.24
C VAL A 24 -3.86 1.20 2.83
N VAL A 25 -4.87 1.07 1.96
CA VAL A 25 -6.25 0.81 2.36
C VAL A 25 -6.40 -0.58 3.00
N GLU A 26 -5.78 -1.60 2.40
CA GLU A 26 -5.77 -2.96 2.94
C GLU A 26 -5.10 -3.03 4.31
N THR A 27 -4.01 -2.28 4.49
CA THR A 27 -3.30 -2.22 5.77
C THR A 27 -4.14 -1.52 6.84
N VAL A 28 -4.80 -0.39 6.51
CA VAL A 28 -5.73 0.27 7.43
C VAL A 28 -6.91 -0.65 7.78
N ALA A 29 -7.52 -1.29 6.79
CA ALA A 29 -8.65 -2.21 6.99
C ALA A 29 -8.28 -3.40 7.88
N ARG A 30 -7.05 -3.92 7.75
CA ARG A 30 -6.53 -4.98 8.62
C ARG A 30 -6.48 -4.56 10.08
N TYR A 31 -6.00 -3.34 10.35
CA TYR A 31 -5.99 -2.79 11.70
C TYR A 31 -7.39 -2.51 12.24
N GLU A 32 -8.30 -1.99 11.41
CA GLU A 32 -9.70 -1.80 11.78
C GLU A 32 -10.39 -3.13 12.12
N ALA A 33 -10.15 -4.19 11.33
CA ALA A 33 -10.65 -5.54 11.59
C ALA A 33 -10.10 -6.15 12.89
N ALA A 34 -8.91 -5.73 13.33
CA ALA A 34 -8.33 -6.09 14.62
C ALA A 34 -8.91 -5.27 15.79
N GLY A 35 -9.91 -4.41 15.56
CA GLY A 35 -10.55 -3.57 16.57
C GLY A 35 -9.78 -2.29 16.89
N ILE A 36 -8.75 -1.95 16.11
CA ILE A 36 -8.00 -0.70 16.27
C ILE A 36 -8.82 0.45 15.69
N THR A 37 -8.86 1.58 16.39
CA THR A 37 -9.58 2.75 15.90
C THR A 37 -8.96 3.27 14.59
N ARG A 38 -9.76 3.82 13.67
CA ARG A 38 -9.27 4.39 12.40
C ARG A 38 -8.07 5.34 12.58
N LYS A 39 -8.12 6.19 13.61
CA LYS A 39 -7.05 7.15 13.93
C LYS A 39 -5.73 6.45 14.27
N GLU A 40 -5.80 5.36 15.04
CA GLU A 40 -4.65 4.55 15.39
C GLU A 40 -4.19 3.70 14.20
N ALA A 41 -5.11 3.11 13.44
CA ALA A 41 -4.83 2.35 12.22
C ALA A 41 -4.06 3.20 11.19
N ILE A 42 -4.46 4.46 10.97
CA ILE A 42 -3.72 5.42 10.12
C ILE A 42 -2.31 5.65 10.67
N SER A 43 -2.17 5.77 11.98
CA SER A 43 -0.87 6.03 12.63
C SER A 43 0.06 4.81 12.57
N LEU A 44 -0.47 3.60 12.67
CA LEU A 44 0.26 2.34 12.54
C LEU A 44 0.66 2.08 11.08
N THR A 45 -0.29 2.24 10.16
CA THR A 45 -0.05 2.10 8.72
C THR A 45 1.05 3.05 8.24
N ALA A 46 1.01 4.32 8.66
CA ALA A 46 2.06 5.28 8.31
C ALA A 46 3.46 4.87 8.80
N LYS A 47 3.55 4.25 9.99
CA LYS A 47 4.82 3.75 10.54
C LYS A 47 5.30 2.50 9.80
N GLU A 48 4.39 1.56 9.53
CA GLU A 48 4.68 0.31 8.84
C GLU A 48 5.15 0.54 7.41
N LEU A 49 4.38 1.34 6.67
CA LEU A 49 4.64 1.69 5.27
C LEU A 49 5.65 2.84 5.11
N ARG A 50 6.16 3.40 6.21
CA ARG A 50 7.13 4.52 6.23
C ARG A 50 6.70 5.71 5.36
N ILE A 51 5.40 6.01 5.32
CA ILE A 51 4.81 7.16 4.61
C ILE A 51 4.22 8.17 5.60
N SER A 52 3.93 9.38 5.12
CA SER A 52 3.35 10.41 5.98
C SER A 52 1.91 10.05 6.40
N LYS A 53 1.55 10.34 7.66
CA LYS A 53 0.17 10.17 8.15
C LYS A 53 -0.86 10.94 7.32
N ARG A 54 -0.46 12.10 6.77
CA ARG A 54 -1.29 12.91 5.88
C ARG A 54 -1.60 12.15 4.59
N LYS A 55 -0.59 11.54 3.95
CA LYS A 55 -0.78 10.72 2.75
C LYS A 55 -1.76 9.56 3.00
N VAL A 56 -1.59 8.84 4.11
CA VAL A 56 -2.53 7.75 4.49
C VAL A 56 -3.94 8.28 4.66
N PHE A 57 -4.10 9.42 5.36
CA PHE A 57 -5.41 10.03 5.57
C PHE A 57 -6.07 10.45 4.24
N ASP A 58 -5.32 11.11 3.36
CA ASP A 58 -5.84 11.60 2.08
C ASP A 58 -6.31 10.42 1.21
N ILE A 59 -5.51 9.34 1.10
CA ILE A 59 -5.90 8.10 0.42
C ILE A 59 -7.20 7.52 0.99
N MET A 60 -7.32 7.46 2.33
CA MET A 60 -8.51 6.92 2.98
C MET A 60 -9.76 7.80 2.80
N VAL A 61 -9.60 9.10 2.52
CA VAL A 61 -10.71 10.01 2.20
C VAL A 61 -11.13 9.90 0.73
N GLU A 62 -10.17 9.66 -0.17
CA GLU A 62 -10.43 9.46 -1.61
C GLU A 62 -11.14 8.12 -1.90
N GLN A 63 -10.94 7.10 -1.07
CA GLN A 63 -11.56 5.77 -1.16
C GLN A 63 -13.01 5.67 -0.63
N LYS A 64 -13.68 6.80 -0.36
CA LYS A 64 -14.97 6.84 0.33
C LYS A 64 -16.18 6.51 -0.53
#